data_AF-A0A538KIU1-F1
#
_entry.id   AF-A0A538KIU1-F1
#
_cell.length_a   1.000
_cell.length_b   1.000
_cell.length_c   1.000
_cell.angle_alpha   90.00
_cell.angle_beta   90.00
_cell.angle_gamma   90.00
#
_symmetry.space_group_name_H-M   'P 1'
#
loop_
_entity.id
_entity.type
_entity.pdbx_description
1 polymer ?
#
loop_
_entity_poly.entity_id
_entity_poly.type
_entity_poly.pdbx_seq_one_letter_code
_entity_poly.pdbx_strand_id
1 'polypeptide(L)' 'MSAPDTLDDLIGRLERAAEQLRSGELSPDAAATLVEDCAALAAEAGAELDRRVRAAGQEPLPGQDSLL' A
#
# COMPACT_ATOMS: atom_id res chain seq x y z
N MET A 1 -16.24 -4.91 1.70
CA MET A 1 -14.83 -5.24 1.37
C MET A 1 -14.03 -4.15 2.00
N SER A 2 -13.55 -4.43 3.20
CA SER A 2 -13.06 -3.42 4.12
C SER A 2 -11.61 -3.10 3.78
N ALA A 3 -11.17 -1.88 4.10
CA ALA A 3 -9.80 -1.42 3.94
C ALA A 3 -8.70 -2.50 4.07
N PRO A 4 -8.63 -3.37 5.09
CA PRO A 4 -7.59 -4.42 5.20
C PRO A 4 -7.29 -5.15 3.89
N ASP A 5 -8.31 -5.59 3.16
CA ASP A 5 -8.18 -6.31 1.89
C ASP A 5 -7.40 -5.49 0.84
N THR A 6 -7.60 -4.17 0.78
CA THR A 6 -6.97 -3.29 -0.20
C THR A 6 -5.45 -3.15 -0.01
N LEU A 7 -4.95 -3.11 1.22
CA LEU A 7 -3.51 -2.96 1.46
C LEU A 7 -2.80 -4.29 1.22
N ASP A 8 -3.42 -5.40 1.64
CA ASP A 8 -2.89 -6.75 1.38
C ASP A 8 -2.86 -7.03 -0.14
N ASP A 9 -3.88 -6.58 -0.89
CA ASP A 9 -3.88 -6.66 -2.35
C ASP A 9 -2.75 -5.84 -2.99
N LEU A 10 -2.50 -4.63 -2.50
CA LEU A 10 -1.40 -3.78 -2.98
C LEU A 10 -0.03 -4.43 -2.70
N ILE A 11 0.16 -4.96 -1.49
CA ILE A 11 1.37 -5.70 -1.11
C ILE A 11 1.56 -6.92 -2.01
N GLY A 12 0.51 -7.73 -2.20
CA GLY A 12 0.57 -8.93 -3.04
C GLY A 12 0.90 -8.61 -4.50
N ARG A 13 0.44 -7.48 -5.03
CA ARG A 13 0.84 -7.01 -6.38
C ARG A 13 2.31 -6.62 -6.43
N LEU A 14 2.79 -5.93 -5.41
CA LEU A 14 4.17 -5.45 -5.30
C LEU A 14 5.17 -6.62 -5.18
N GLU A 15 4.83 -7.64 -4.38
CA GLU A 15 5.61 -8.87 -4.26
C GLU A 15 5.75 -9.60 -5.59
N ARG A 16 4.66 -9.74 -6.34
CA ARG A 16 4.69 -10.39 -7.67
C ARG A 16 5.54 -9.62 -8.68
N ALA A 17 5.49 -8.30 -8.65
CA ALA A 17 6.31 -7.45 -9.51
C ALA A 17 7.80 -7.56 -9.14
N ALA A 18 8.12 -7.56 -7.84
CA ALA A 18 9.48 -7.78 -7.35
C ALA A 18 10.01 -9.16 -7.73
N GLU A 19 9.18 -10.21 -7.67
CA GLU A 19 9.54 -11.57 -8.09
C GLU A 19 9.91 -11.62 -9.57
N GLN A 20 9.12 -10.97 -10.42
CA GLN A 20 9.40 -10.88 -11.86
C GLN A 20 10.69 -10.11 -12.14
N LEU A 21 10.96 -9.01 -11.44
CA LEU A 21 12.24 -8.28 -11.52
C LEU A 21 13.44 -9.16 -11.10
N ARG A 22 13.30 -9.93 -10.01
CA ARG A 22 14.34 -10.83 -9.52
C ARG A 22 14.59 -12.03 -10.42
N SER A 23 13.61 -12.44 -11.23
CA SER A 23 13.78 -13.53 -12.18
C SER A 23 14.89 -13.26 -13.20
N GLY A 24 15.14 -11.99 -13.54
CA GLY A 24 16.13 -11.59 -14.53
C GLY A 24 15.73 -11.90 -15.98
N GLU A 25 14.53 -12.42 -16.21
CA GLU A 25 14.03 -12.82 -17.54
C GLU A 25 13.42 -11.66 -18.34
N LEU A 26 13.38 -10.45 -17.75
CA LEU A 26 12.80 -9.26 -18.37
C LEU A 26 13.83 -8.52 -19.22
N SER A 27 13.38 -7.95 -20.35
CA SER A 27 14.20 -6.99 -21.09
C SER A 27 14.42 -5.71 -20.25
N PRO A 28 15.45 -4.91 -20.56
CA PRO A 28 15.71 -3.66 -19.84
C PRO A 28 14.52 -2.69 -19.83
N ASP A 29 13.83 -2.52 -20.97
CA ASP A 29 12.64 -1.67 -21.06
C ASP A 29 11.48 -2.23 -20.23
N ALA A 30 11.24 -3.55 -20.29
CA ALA A 30 10.19 -4.19 -19.50
C ALA A 30 10.47 -4.10 -17.99
N ALA A 31 11.74 -4.25 -17.59
CA ALA A 31 12.17 -4.07 -16.21
C ALA A 31 11.99 -2.61 -15.75
N ALA A 32 12.30 -1.63 -16.60
CA ALA A 32 12.09 -0.21 -16.28
C ALA A 32 10.61 0.10 -16.04
N THR A 33 9.72 -0.33 -16.94
CA THR A 33 8.27 -0.19 -16.76
C THR A 33 7.79 -0.88 -15.47
N LEU A 34 8.28 -2.09 -15.19
CA LEU A 34 7.87 -2.81 -13.98
C LEU A 34 8.36 -2.13 -12.68
N VAL A 35 9.51 -1.45 -12.71
CA VAL A 35 9.99 -0.65 -11.57
C VAL A 35 9.14 0.59 -11.37
N GLU A 36 8.71 1.26 -12.45
CA GLU A 36 7.78 2.39 -12.38
C GLU A 36 6.42 1.95 -11.79
N ASP A 37 5.91 0.81 -12.23
CA ASP A 37 4.69 0.20 -11.67
C ASP A 37 4.86 -0.13 -10.18
N CYS A 38 6.01 -0.68 -9.78
CA CYS A 38 6.34 -0.91 -8.36
C CYS A 38 6.30 0.39 -7.55
N ALA A 39 6.85 1.48 -8.08
CA ALA A 39 6.88 2.77 -7.41
C ALA A 39 5.45 3.34 -7.24
N ALA A 40 4.60 3.20 -8.26
CA ALA A 40 3.19 3.59 -8.17
C ALA A 40 2.44 2.79 -7.10
N LEU A 41 2.59 1.47 -7.10
CA LEU A 41 1.98 0.59 -6.09
C LEU A 41 2.45 0.92 -4.66
N ALA A 42 3.75 1.21 -4.48
CA ALA A 42 4.30 1.61 -3.20
C ALA A 42 3.70 2.93 -2.70
N ALA A 43 3.52 3.91 -3.59
CA ALA A 43 2.89 5.18 -3.26
C ALA A 43 1.42 5.00 -2.85
N GLU A 44 0.66 4.17 -3.56
CA GLU A 44 -0.72 3.83 -3.21
C GLU A 44 -0.82 3.14 -1.85
N ALA A 45 0.05 2.16 -1.59
CA ALA A 45 0.11 1.45 -0.31
C ALA A 45 0.45 2.40 0.85
N GLY A 46 1.41 3.31 0.64
CA GLY A 46 1.77 4.33 1.61
C GLY A 46 0.63 5.29 1.93
N ALA A 47 -0.09 5.77 0.90
CA ALA A 47 -1.24 6.65 1.08
C ALA A 47 -2.41 5.95 1.79
N GLU A 48 -2.61 4.66 1.53
CA GLU A 48 -3.61 3.83 2.23
C GLU A 48 -3.23 3.60 3.69
N LEU A 49 -1.96 3.28 3.98
CA LEU A 49 -1.46 3.14 5.34
C LEU A 49 -1.62 4.45 6.14
N ASP A 50 -1.24 5.59 5.55
CA ASP A 50 -1.37 6.90 6.18
C ASP A 50 -2.83 7.24 6.50
N ARG A 51 -3.77 6.96 5.58
CA ARG A 51 -5.21 7.12 5.82
C ARG A 51 -5.69 6.30 7.01
N ARG A 52 -5.21 5.06 7.18
CA ARG A 52 -5.57 4.20 8.31
C ARG A 52 -5.01 4.71 9.63
N VAL A 53 -3.74 5.14 9.64
CA VAL A 53 -3.10 5.70 10.83
C VAL A 53 -3.88 6.93 11.30
N ARG A 54 -4.28 7.81 10.38
CA ARG A 54 -5.11 8.98 10.71
C ARG A 54 -6.49 8.56 11.22
N ALA A 55 -7.16 7.61 10.58
CA ALA A 55 -8.48 7.14 11.02
C ALA A 55 -8.45 6.53 12.43
N ALA A 56 -7.46 5.69 12.73
CA ALA A 56 -7.28 5.09 14.04
C ALA A 56 -6.95 6.12 15.13
N GLY A 57 -6.22 7.19 14.78
CA GLY A 57 -5.93 8.30 15.69
C GLY A 57 -7.10 9.28 15.91
N GLN A 58 -8.20 9.14 15.16
CA GLN A 58 -9.42 9.95 15.28
C GLN A 58 -10.52 9.24 16.08
N GLU A 59 -10.33 7.98 16.48
CA GLU A 59 -11.24 7.31 17.42
C GLU A 59 -11.10 7.97 18.80
N PRO A 60 -12.16 8.59 19.35
CA PRO A 60 -12.13 9.16 20.69
C PRO A 60 -11.77 8.06 21.68
N LEU A 61 -10.83 8.34 22.58
CA LEU A 61 -10.57 7.39 23.67
C LEU A 61 -11.88 7.18 24.45
N PRO A 62 -12.25 5.94 24.82
CA PRO A 62 -13.43 5.69 25.63
C PRO A 62 -13.33 6.52 26.93
N GLY A 63 -14.27 7.45 27.11
CA GLY A 63 -14.27 8.44 28.20
C GLY A 63 -14.01 9.90 27.78
N GLN A 64 -13.69 10.17 26.51
CA GLN A 64 -13.72 11.52 25.93
C GLN A 64 -15.11 11.85 25.36
N ASP A 65 -16.14 11.79 26.21
CA ASP A 65 -17.34 12.57 25.93
C ASP A 65 -16.93 14.04 25.94
N SER A 66 -17.17 14.71 24.82
CA SER A 66 -17.01 16.16 24.70
C SER A 66 -17.81 16.82 25.81
N LEU A 67 -17.11 17.34 26.83
CA LEU A 67 -17.71 18.14 27.89
C LEU A 67 -18.22 19.45 27.26
N LEU A 68 -19.47 19.42 26.82
CA LEU A 68 -20.29 20.59 26.56
C LEU A 68 -20.75 21.19 27.89
#